data_AF-A0A6P0YV47-F1
#
_entry.id   AF-A0A6P0YV47-F1
#
_cell.length_a   1.000
_cell.length_b   1.000
_cell.length_c   1.000
_cell.angle_alpha   90.00
_cell.angle_beta   90.00
_cell.angle_gamma   90.00
#
_symmetry.space_group_name_H-M   'P 1'
#
loop_
_entity.id
_entity.type
_entity.pdbx_description
1 polymer ?
#
loop_
_entity_poly.entity_id
_entity_poly.type
_entity_poly.pdbx_seq_one_letter_code
_entity_poly.pdbx_strand_id
1 'polypeptide(L)'
;MVLISESGRAIASHQSVLIFNVLSTSDIPSETVVPVQETEHLILRNLGEIYDTISVDNYQEAYHDAIQFNQEAKSLFSLGYLSITERAQAERLYWACCQKILEITKTQDYVPDDLEDLEKIMASIYYVNLSVFQSVPDAWAINQLFPIMPIHRLDEEPTRRGILADLTCDSDGKVDQFIDLRDVKSVLELHPLREVVENLPKSELGSNGSGIINCCEQKSPFPRGNLETSQNPKSKQPYYLGLFLGGAYQEIMGNLHNLFGEINAVHIRLTPRGYEIEKVVKGDTAAEVLSYVQYDAEDLVENIRRRAEQALQEEQITLAQSQLLLQNYEKSLDSYTYLSGKLAD
;
A
#
# COMPACT_ATOMS: atom_id res chain seq x y z
N MET A 1 -42.29 26.40 -26.95
CA MET A 1 -41.18 26.63 -26.01
C MET A 1 -40.30 25.39 -26.02
N VAL A 2 -39.00 25.54 -26.23
CA VAL A 2 -38.04 24.43 -26.21
C VAL A 2 -37.28 24.52 -24.89
N LEU A 3 -37.21 23.42 -24.15
CA LEU A 3 -36.39 23.28 -22.95
C LEU A 3 -35.04 22.66 -23.35
N ILE A 4 -33.95 23.29 -22.93
CA ILE A 4 -32.58 22.82 -23.17
C ILE A 4 -31.91 22.66 -21.80
N SER A 5 -31.11 21.60 -21.63
CA SER A 5 -30.35 21.31 -20.40
C SER A 5 -28.91 20.91 -20.72
N GLU A 6 -27.96 21.42 -19.94
CA GLU A 6 -26.51 21.16 -20.07
C GLU A 6 -26.03 20.20 -18.98
N SER A 7 -26.71 19.06 -18.83
CA SER A 7 -26.48 18.11 -17.74
C SER A 7 -25.30 17.16 -17.99
N GLY A 8 -24.10 17.71 -18.23
CA GLY A 8 -22.90 16.93 -18.59
C GLY A 8 -22.54 15.86 -17.56
N ARG A 9 -22.45 16.21 -16.27
CA ARG A 9 -22.15 15.25 -15.18
C ARG A 9 -23.15 14.10 -15.11
N ALA A 10 -24.43 14.36 -15.38
CA ALA A 10 -25.47 13.33 -15.33
C ALA A 10 -25.32 12.27 -16.43
N ILE A 11 -24.76 12.65 -17.58
CA ILE A 11 -24.53 11.76 -18.72
C ILE A 11 -23.19 11.03 -18.59
N ALA A 12 -22.14 11.73 -18.17
CA ALA A 12 -20.77 11.23 -18.24
C ALA A 12 -20.34 10.40 -17.01
N SER A 13 -20.93 10.60 -15.83
CA SER A 13 -20.40 10.03 -14.57
C SER A 13 -20.26 8.51 -14.58
N HIS A 14 -21.23 7.78 -15.13
CA HIS A 14 -21.31 6.32 -15.04
C HIS A 14 -20.52 5.57 -16.13
N GLN A 15 -19.96 6.28 -17.12
CA GLN A 15 -19.40 5.64 -18.32
C GLN A 15 -17.99 5.06 -18.13
N SER A 16 -17.33 5.38 -17.01
CA SER A 16 -15.95 5.00 -16.73
C SER A 16 -15.85 4.35 -15.36
N VAL A 17 -15.01 3.32 -15.27
CA VAL A 17 -14.63 2.63 -14.04
C VAL A 17 -13.11 2.56 -14.00
N LEU A 18 -12.54 3.07 -12.92
CA LEU A 18 -11.11 3.02 -12.66
C LEU A 18 -10.78 1.72 -11.92
N ILE A 19 -9.90 0.89 -12.48
CA ILE A 19 -9.50 -0.40 -11.90
C ILE A 19 -8.03 -0.33 -11.54
N PHE A 20 -7.70 -0.67 -10.29
CA PHE A 20 -6.32 -0.71 -9.79
C PHE A 20 -6.11 -1.88 -8.84
N ASN A 21 -4.86 -2.31 -8.71
CA ASN A 21 -4.50 -3.37 -7.77
C ASN A 21 -3.97 -2.82 -6.45
N VAL A 22 -4.15 -3.60 -5.39
CA VAL A 22 -3.48 -3.42 -4.10
C VAL A 22 -2.13 -4.13 -4.16
N LEU A 23 -1.07 -3.40 -3.80
CA LEU A 23 0.31 -3.89 -3.82
C LEU A 23 0.71 -4.49 -2.48
N SER A 24 0.32 -3.84 -1.38
CA SER A 24 0.65 -4.27 -0.03
C SER A 24 -0.36 -3.73 0.98
N THR A 25 -0.28 -4.25 2.20
CA THR A 25 -1.06 -3.78 3.34
C THR A 25 -0.11 -3.49 4.50
N SER A 26 -0.43 -2.47 5.28
CA SER A 26 0.14 -2.23 6.60
C SER A 26 -0.96 -2.41 7.63
N ASP A 27 -0.80 -3.39 8.50
CA ASP A 27 -1.74 -3.69 9.57
C ASP A 27 -1.18 -3.20 10.91
N ILE A 28 -2.07 -2.95 11.86
CA ILE A 28 -1.64 -2.67 13.23
C ILE A 28 -1.07 -3.94 13.84
N PRO A 29 0.08 -3.87 14.52
CA PRO A 29 0.70 -5.04 15.12
C PRO A 29 -0.27 -5.74 16.09
N SER A 30 -0.69 -6.95 15.72
CA SER A 30 -1.47 -7.85 16.57
C SER A 30 -0.54 -8.89 17.19
N GLU A 31 0.55 -8.46 17.81
CA GLU A 31 1.45 -9.35 18.53
C GLU A 31 0.92 -9.66 19.93
N THR A 32 1.26 -10.84 20.45
CA THR A 32 0.99 -11.20 21.83
C THR A 32 1.69 -10.23 22.77
N VAL A 33 0.91 -9.52 23.58
CA VAL A 33 1.42 -8.65 24.63
C VAL A 33 2.31 -9.47 25.58
N VAL A 34 3.54 -9.02 25.76
CA VAL A 34 4.45 -9.61 26.75
C VAL A 34 4.03 -9.10 28.14
N PRO A 35 3.87 -9.99 29.15
CA PRO A 35 3.56 -9.56 30.51
C PRO A 35 4.61 -8.57 31.02
N VAL A 36 4.13 -7.42 31.50
CA VAL A 36 4.98 -6.35 32.03
C VAL A 36 5.57 -6.80 33.36
N GLN A 37 6.87 -6.59 33.55
CA GLN A 37 7.55 -6.96 34.79
C GLN A 37 7.47 -5.84 35.83
N GLU A 38 7.51 -6.19 37.13
CA GLU A 38 7.46 -5.18 38.21
C GLU A 38 8.61 -4.17 38.15
N THR A 39 9.75 -4.55 37.55
CA THR A 39 10.94 -3.72 37.40
C THR A 39 10.87 -2.73 36.23
N GLU A 40 9.87 -2.86 35.36
CA GLU A 40 9.70 -1.98 34.20
C GLU A 40 9.15 -0.60 34.62
N HIS A 41 9.29 0.36 33.71
CA HIS A 41 8.86 1.74 33.94
C HIS A 41 7.37 1.82 34.33
N LEU A 42 7.01 2.78 35.21
CA LEU A 42 5.65 2.93 35.74
C LEU A 42 4.58 2.98 34.63
N ILE A 43 4.84 3.73 33.55
CA ILE A 43 3.92 3.82 32.40
C ILE A 43 3.62 2.46 31.77
N LEU A 44 4.63 1.58 31.64
CA LEU A 44 4.42 0.24 31.07
C LEU A 44 3.52 -0.59 31.98
N ARG A 45 3.73 -0.50 33.30
CA ARG A 45 2.90 -1.20 34.29
C ARG A 45 1.46 -0.69 34.27
N ASN A 46 1.26 0.63 34.24
CA ASN A 46 -0.07 1.22 34.15
C ASN A 46 -0.79 0.78 32.86
N LEU A 47 -0.11 0.80 31.70
CA LEU A 47 -0.68 0.33 30.44
C LEU A 47 -1.01 -1.18 30.47
N GLY A 48 -0.17 -1.99 31.11
CA GLY A 48 -0.42 -3.42 31.32
C GLY A 48 -1.64 -3.68 32.22
N GLU A 49 -1.75 -2.94 33.33
CA GLU A 49 -2.90 -3.02 34.24
C GLU A 49 -4.21 -2.60 33.55
N ILE A 50 -4.18 -1.54 32.74
CA ILE A 50 -5.33 -1.14 31.91
C ILE A 50 -5.70 -2.28 30.97
N TYR A 51 -4.74 -2.84 30.23
CA TYR A 51 -4.99 -3.93 29.30
C TYR A 51 -5.71 -5.12 29.97
N ASP A 52 -5.30 -5.48 31.19
CA ASP A 52 -5.88 -6.61 31.92
C ASP A 52 -7.25 -6.32 32.53
N THR A 53 -7.57 -5.05 32.79
CA THR A 53 -8.81 -4.63 33.47
C THR A 53 -9.90 -4.10 32.53
N ILE A 54 -9.62 -3.94 31.23
CA ILE A 54 -10.63 -3.55 30.21
C ILE A 54 -11.84 -4.49 30.24
N SER A 55 -13.03 -3.91 30.31
CA SER A 55 -14.32 -4.57 30.38
C SER A 55 -15.41 -3.74 29.71
N VAL A 56 -16.61 -4.31 29.57
CA VAL A 56 -17.78 -3.63 28.99
C VAL A 56 -18.24 -2.43 29.84
N ASP A 57 -17.91 -2.40 31.13
CA ASP A 57 -18.33 -1.33 32.04
C ASP A 57 -17.35 -0.13 32.07
N ASN A 58 -16.09 -0.32 31.71
CA ASN A 58 -15.02 0.69 31.85
C ASN A 58 -14.25 1.01 30.55
N TYR A 59 -14.65 0.47 29.39
CA TYR A 59 -13.90 0.62 28.13
C TYR A 59 -13.65 2.08 27.71
N GLN A 60 -14.57 3.01 28.02
CA GLN A 60 -14.40 4.44 27.72
C GLN A 60 -13.29 5.08 28.58
N GLU A 61 -13.31 4.83 29.88
CA GLU A 61 -12.29 5.30 30.82
C GLU A 61 -10.93 4.70 30.46
N ALA A 62 -10.89 3.38 30.22
CA ALA A 62 -9.69 2.68 29.79
C ALA A 62 -9.12 3.21 28.47
N TYR A 63 -9.97 3.66 27.53
CA TYR A 63 -9.52 4.29 26.29
C TYR A 63 -8.82 5.63 26.54
N HIS A 64 -9.43 6.50 27.35
CA HIS A 64 -8.85 7.80 27.71
C HIS A 64 -7.53 7.64 28.47
N ASP A 65 -7.48 6.72 29.43
CA ASP A 65 -6.25 6.41 30.17
C ASP A 65 -5.16 5.88 29.23
N ALA A 66 -5.50 4.95 28.32
CA ALA A 66 -4.56 4.43 27.34
C ALA A 66 -3.99 5.53 26.43
N ILE A 67 -4.83 6.46 25.95
CA ILE A 67 -4.39 7.62 25.17
C ILE A 67 -3.42 8.48 26.00
N GLN A 68 -3.79 8.80 27.24
CA GLN A 68 -2.99 9.63 28.13
C GLN A 68 -1.61 9.01 28.38
N PHE A 69 -1.55 7.73 28.75
CA PHE A 69 -0.28 7.05 29.02
C PHE A 69 0.58 6.88 27.76
N ASN A 70 -0.02 6.71 26.58
CA ASN A 70 0.71 6.68 25.32
C ASN A 70 1.34 8.06 24.98
N GLN A 71 0.61 9.16 25.23
CA GLN A 71 1.15 10.52 25.07
C GLN A 71 2.27 10.82 26.08
N GLU A 72 2.11 10.37 27.31
CA GLU A 72 3.14 10.49 28.34
C GLU A 72 4.39 9.69 27.97
N ALA A 73 4.24 8.45 27.47
CA ALA A 73 5.35 7.64 26.97
C ALA A 73 6.15 8.36 25.86
N LYS A 74 5.45 8.96 24.89
CA LYS A 74 6.09 9.74 23.81
C LYS A 74 6.83 10.96 24.35
N SER A 75 6.28 11.62 25.36
CA SER A 75 6.89 12.77 26.01
C SER A 75 8.15 12.37 26.77
N LEU A 76 8.09 11.30 27.57
CA LEU A 76 9.24 10.78 28.31
C LEU A 76 10.36 10.28 27.39
N PHE A 77 10.02 9.62 26.27
CA PHE A 77 11.00 9.25 25.26
C PHE A 77 11.71 10.49 24.68
N SER A 78 10.95 11.53 24.34
CA SER A 78 11.51 12.77 23.79
C SER A 78 12.44 13.50 24.76
N LEU A 79 12.19 13.35 26.07
CA LEU A 79 13.04 13.88 27.15
C LEU A 79 14.20 12.95 27.54
N GLY A 80 14.29 11.75 26.95
CA GLY A 80 15.34 10.76 27.20
C GLY A 80 15.13 9.88 28.44
N TYR A 81 13.94 9.88 29.05
CA TYR A 81 13.59 9.04 30.20
C TYR A 81 13.14 7.63 29.81
N LEU A 82 12.77 7.41 28.55
CA LEU A 82 12.45 6.08 28.01
C LEU A 82 13.39 5.75 26.85
N SER A 83 13.82 4.50 26.82
CA SER A 83 14.51 3.89 25.68
C SER A 83 13.54 3.64 24.51
N ILE A 84 14.10 3.41 23.32
CA ILE A 84 13.30 3.04 22.14
C ILE A 84 12.55 1.71 22.34
N THR A 85 13.14 0.78 23.10
CA THR A 85 12.52 -0.51 23.42
C THR A 85 11.33 -0.35 24.35
N GLU A 86 11.44 0.51 25.38
CA GLU A 86 10.34 0.81 26.29
C GLU A 86 9.24 1.59 25.57
N ARG A 87 9.59 2.57 24.72
CA ARG A 87 8.60 3.26 23.89
C ARG A 87 7.86 2.29 22.96
N ALA A 88 8.58 1.39 22.29
CA ALA A 88 7.96 0.39 21.43
C ALA A 88 7.05 -0.59 22.20
N GLN A 89 7.36 -0.90 23.45
CA GLN A 89 6.50 -1.70 24.33
C GLN A 89 5.25 -0.92 24.76
N ALA A 90 5.39 0.36 25.11
CA ALA A 90 4.25 1.23 25.44
C ALA A 90 3.30 1.38 24.26
N GLU A 91 3.82 1.63 23.05
CA GLU A 91 3.01 1.72 21.83
C GLU A 91 2.32 0.37 21.52
N ARG A 92 3.00 -0.78 21.71
CA ARG A 92 2.37 -2.11 21.56
C ARG A 92 1.24 -2.35 22.55
N LEU A 93 1.42 -2.01 23.82
CA LEU A 93 0.36 -2.11 24.84
C LEU A 93 -0.82 -1.22 24.50
N TYR A 94 -0.57 0.03 24.10
CA TYR A 94 -1.61 0.96 23.65
C TYR A 94 -2.45 0.38 22.51
N TRP A 95 -1.82 -0.15 21.46
CA TRP A 95 -2.54 -0.76 20.34
C TRP A 95 -3.32 -2.01 20.76
N ALA A 96 -2.79 -2.82 21.67
CA ALA A 96 -3.49 -3.97 22.22
C ALA A 96 -4.73 -3.57 23.04
N CYS A 97 -4.65 -2.50 23.83
CA CYS A 97 -5.81 -1.90 24.50
C CYS A 97 -6.86 -1.44 23.48
N CYS A 98 -6.45 -0.70 22.47
CA CYS A 98 -7.33 -0.22 21.39
C CYS A 98 -8.05 -1.38 20.68
N GLN A 99 -7.34 -2.48 20.40
CA GLN A 99 -7.93 -3.68 19.80
C GLN A 99 -8.99 -4.31 20.70
N LYS A 100 -8.72 -4.48 22.01
CA LYS A 100 -9.72 -5.01 22.96
C LYS A 100 -10.96 -4.10 23.05
N ILE A 101 -10.75 -2.79 23.12
CA ILE A 101 -11.83 -1.80 23.19
C ILE A 101 -12.66 -1.84 21.91
N LEU A 102 -12.02 -1.93 20.73
CA LEU A 102 -12.71 -2.04 19.45
C LEU A 102 -13.58 -3.30 19.34
N GLU A 103 -13.12 -4.44 19.88
CA GLU A 103 -13.94 -5.65 19.93
C GLU A 103 -15.15 -5.49 20.86
N ILE A 104 -15.03 -4.74 21.96
CA ILE A 104 -16.16 -4.42 22.84
C ILE A 104 -17.14 -3.49 22.12
N THR A 105 -16.67 -2.42 21.47
CA THR A 105 -17.55 -1.44 20.81
C THR A 105 -18.39 -2.06 19.70
N LYS A 106 -17.86 -3.05 18.96
CA LYS A 106 -18.61 -3.81 17.94
C LYS A 106 -19.83 -4.58 18.50
N THR A 107 -19.86 -4.87 19.81
CA THR A 107 -20.98 -5.57 20.45
C THR A 107 -22.04 -4.63 21.03
N GLN A 108 -21.79 -3.32 21.03
CA GLN A 108 -22.70 -2.33 21.58
C GLN A 108 -23.62 -1.77 20.49
N ASP A 109 -24.86 -1.44 20.86
CA ASP A 109 -25.84 -0.83 19.94
C ASP A 109 -25.48 0.62 19.57
N TYR A 110 -24.69 1.28 20.41
CA TYR A 110 -24.28 2.67 20.26
C TYR A 110 -22.79 2.80 20.58
N VAL A 111 -22.05 3.46 19.68
CA VAL A 111 -20.65 3.81 19.89
C VAL A 111 -20.60 5.27 20.39
N PRO A 112 -20.00 5.53 21.56
CA PRO A 112 -19.80 6.89 22.05
C PRO A 112 -18.98 7.75 21.09
N ASP A 113 -19.29 9.05 21.01
CA ASP A 113 -18.59 10.00 20.13
C ASP A 113 -17.06 10.01 20.37
N ASP A 114 -16.61 9.85 21.63
CA ASP A 114 -15.18 9.80 21.99
C ASP A 114 -14.41 8.63 21.34
N LEU A 115 -15.12 7.60 20.87
CA LEU A 115 -14.56 6.39 20.24
C LEU A 115 -14.78 6.37 18.72
N GLU A 116 -15.35 7.43 18.13
CA GLU A 116 -15.63 7.51 16.69
C GLU A 116 -14.35 7.31 15.85
N ASP A 117 -13.25 7.93 16.29
CA ASP A 117 -11.95 7.83 15.63
C ASP A 117 -11.24 6.48 15.85
N LEU A 118 -11.69 5.67 16.82
CA LEU A 118 -11.03 4.41 17.16
C LEU A 118 -10.98 3.47 15.94
N GLU A 119 -12.07 3.37 15.19
CA GLU A 119 -12.12 2.52 14.01
C GLU A 119 -11.16 3.02 12.91
N LYS A 120 -11.03 4.35 12.76
CA LYS A 120 -10.13 4.98 11.80
C LYS A 120 -8.66 4.75 12.16
N ILE A 121 -8.28 4.95 13.43
CA ILE A 121 -6.89 4.70 13.86
C ILE A 121 -6.55 3.22 13.85
N MET A 122 -7.57 2.33 13.97
CA MET A 122 -7.41 0.89 13.93
C MET A 122 -7.41 0.29 12.52
N ALA A 123 -7.64 1.12 11.50
CA ALA A 123 -7.79 0.68 10.12
C ALA A 123 -6.45 0.25 9.50
N SER A 124 -6.48 -0.85 8.74
CA SER A 124 -5.36 -1.27 7.91
C SER A 124 -5.16 -0.30 6.74
N ILE A 125 -3.92 -0.02 6.37
CA ILE A 125 -3.62 0.79 5.19
C ILE A 125 -3.39 -0.13 4.00
N TYR A 126 -4.18 0.03 2.94
CA TYR A 126 -4.03 -0.68 1.67
C TYR A 126 -3.31 0.22 0.67
N TYR A 127 -2.09 -0.14 0.28
CA TYR A 127 -1.32 0.59 -0.71
C TYR A 127 -1.79 0.21 -2.11
N VAL A 128 -2.42 1.15 -2.80
CA VAL A 128 -3.01 0.96 -4.12
C VAL A 128 -2.09 1.49 -5.20
N ASN A 129 -2.03 0.79 -6.33
CA ASN A 129 -1.25 1.19 -7.50
C ASN A 129 -1.97 2.29 -8.28
N LEU A 130 -2.02 3.48 -7.70
CA LEU A 130 -2.75 4.63 -8.19
C LEU A 130 -2.04 5.93 -7.75
N SER A 131 -2.36 7.03 -8.44
CA SER A 131 -2.16 8.39 -7.94
C SER A 131 -3.53 9.06 -7.80
N VAL A 132 -3.88 9.45 -6.57
CA VAL A 132 -5.14 10.14 -6.25
C VAL A 132 -5.21 11.47 -6.99
N PHE A 133 -4.10 12.21 -7.01
CA PHE A 133 -4.01 13.50 -7.69
C PHE A 133 -4.19 13.43 -9.21
N GLN A 134 -3.80 12.31 -9.82
CA GLN A 134 -3.97 12.09 -11.26
C GLN A 134 -5.36 11.55 -11.60
N SER A 135 -5.87 10.57 -10.85
CA SER A 135 -7.02 9.78 -11.29
C SER A 135 -8.33 10.13 -10.59
N VAL A 136 -8.27 10.73 -9.40
CA VAL A 136 -9.45 11.14 -8.61
C VAL A 136 -9.22 12.48 -7.89
N PRO A 137 -8.88 13.55 -8.63
CA PRO A 137 -8.57 14.85 -8.05
C PRO A 137 -9.72 15.45 -7.23
N ASP A 138 -10.98 15.18 -7.57
CA ASP A 138 -12.12 15.70 -6.81
C ASP A 138 -12.20 15.09 -5.39
N ALA A 139 -11.71 13.87 -5.20
CA ALA A 139 -11.67 13.23 -3.88
C ALA A 139 -10.76 14.02 -2.93
N TRP A 140 -9.60 14.47 -3.43
CA TRP A 140 -8.66 15.29 -2.68
C TRP A 140 -9.11 16.76 -2.57
N ALA A 141 -9.57 17.36 -3.66
CA ALA A 141 -9.81 18.81 -3.72
C ALA A 141 -11.11 19.25 -3.02
N ILE A 142 -12.17 18.43 -3.08
CA ILE A 142 -13.51 18.81 -2.61
C ILE A 142 -14.21 17.70 -1.82
N ASN A 143 -13.50 16.67 -1.37
CA ASN A 143 -14.05 15.53 -0.64
C ASN A 143 -15.19 14.82 -1.40
N GLN A 144 -15.08 14.75 -2.73
CA GLN A 144 -16.05 14.02 -3.54
C GLN A 144 -15.97 12.52 -3.22
N LEU A 145 -17.11 11.94 -2.85
CA LEU A 145 -17.20 10.51 -2.61
C LEU A 145 -17.35 9.74 -3.92
N PHE A 146 -16.62 8.63 -4.02
CA PHE A 146 -16.73 7.66 -5.09
C PHE A 146 -17.09 6.28 -4.51
N PRO A 147 -17.99 5.51 -5.12
CA PRO A 147 -18.17 4.11 -4.75
C PRO A 147 -16.89 3.34 -5.09
N ILE A 148 -16.31 2.69 -4.09
CA ILE A 148 -15.13 1.85 -4.24
C ILE A 148 -15.45 0.47 -3.66
N MET A 149 -15.16 -0.58 -4.42
CA MET A 149 -15.36 -1.96 -3.94
C MET A 149 -14.39 -2.94 -4.61
N PRO A 150 -14.14 -4.10 -3.99
CA PRO A 150 -13.47 -5.21 -4.68
C PRO A 150 -14.26 -5.61 -5.93
N ILE A 151 -13.56 -5.98 -7.01
CA ILE A 151 -14.21 -6.47 -8.25
C ILE A 151 -14.18 -8.00 -8.38
N HIS A 152 -13.72 -8.67 -7.33
CA HIS A 152 -13.68 -10.12 -7.20
C HIS A 152 -13.80 -10.52 -5.72
N ARG A 153 -14.00 -11.82 -5.46
CA ARG A 153 -14.29 -12.38 -4.13
C ARG A 153 -15.55 -11.79 -3.49
N LEU A 154 -16.55 -11.46 -4.31
CA LEU A 154 -17.82 -10.87 -3.86
C LEU A 154 -18.74 -11.88 -3.13
N ASP A 155 -18.39 -13.16 -3.21
CA ASP A 155 -18.99 -14.28 -2.50
C ASP A 155 -18.38 -14.51 -1.11
N GLU A 156 -17.29 -13.83 -0.78
CA GLU A 156 -16.64 -13.87 0.52
C GLU A 156 -17.02 -12.62 1.33
N GLU A 157 -17.17 -12.76 2.65
CA GLU A 157 -17.40 -11.61 3.52
C GLU A 157 -16.06 -10.86 3.78
N PRO A 158 -15.99 -9.54 3.58
CA PRO A 158 -14.80 -8.76 3.89
C PRO A 158 -14.60 -8.64 5.40
N THR A 159 -13.44 -9.07 5.89
CA THR A 159 -13.13 -9.13 7.34
C THR A 159 -12.15 -8.05 7.79
N ARG A 160 -11.65 -7.20 6.89
CA ARG A 160 -10.72 -6.11 7.19
C ARG A 160 -11.40 -4.77 7.01
N ARG A 161 -11.04 -3.82 7.87
CA ARG A 161 -11.42 -2.41 7.76
C ARG A 161 -10.16 -1.66 7.37
N GLY A 162 -10.21 -0.90 6.28
CA GLY A 162 -9.01 -0.23 5.80
C GLY A 162 -9.26 1.07 5.07
N ILE A 163 -8.21 1.88 5.00
CA ILE A 163 -8.12 3.07 4.16
C ILE A 163 -7.24 2.76 2.96
N LEU A 164 -7.38 3.55 1.89
CA LEU A 164 -6.56 3.39 0.70
C LEU A 164 -5.49 4.48 0.69
N ALA A 165 -4.22 4.10 0.60
CA ALA A 165 -3.12 5.03 0.38
C ALA A 165 -2.55 4.79 -1.02
N ASP A 166 -2.28 5.86 -1.75
CA ASP A 166 -1.77 5.80 -3.11
C ASP A 166 -0.23 5.62 -3.13
N LEU A 167 0.39 5.73 -4.30
CA LEU A 167 1.84 5.58 -4.47
C LEU A 167 2.64 6.86 -4.26
N THR A 168 1.98 7.99 -4.05
CA THR A 168 2.67 9.26 -3.89
C THR A 168 3.36 9.33 -2.54
N CYS A 169 4.37 10.21 -2.46
CA CYS A 169 5.07 10.47 -1.21
C CYS A 169 4.33 11.49 -0.33
N ASP A 170 3.15 11.93 -0.77
CA ASP A 170 2.33 12.92 -0.09
C ASP A 170 1.33 12.24 0.84
N SER A 171 1.22 12.73 2.08
CA SER A 171 0.26 12.20 3.05
C SER A 171 -1.20 12.43 2.67
N ASP A 172 -1.46 13.38 1.77
CA ASP A 172 -2.79 13.65 1.21
C ASP A 172 -3.17 12.67 0.09
N GLY A 173 -2.21 11.86 -0.40
CA GLY A 173 -2.42 10.79 -1.37
C GLY A 173 -3.16 9.59 -0.78
N LYS A 174 -4.36 9.80 -0.24
CA LYS A 174 -5.18 8.76 0.39
C LYS A 174 -6.67 8.98 0.14
N VAL A 175 -7.43 7.89 0.27
CA VAL A 175 -8.88 7.88 0.36
C VAL A 175 -9.26 7.32 1.72
N ASP A 176 -9.77 8.18 2.59
CA ASP A 176 -10.20 7.86 3.96
C ASP A 176 -11.66 8.29 4.25
N GLN A 177 -12.44 8.50 3.19
CA GLN A 177 -13.88 8.76 3.23
C GLN A 177 -14.59 7.89 2.20
N PHE A 178 -15.62 7.17 2.64
CA PHE A 178 -16.35 6.21 1.83
C PHE A 178 -17.86 6.35 2.03
N ILE A 179 -18.63 5.86 1.06
CA ILE A 179 -20.09 5.92 1.07
C ILE A 179 -20.64 4.92 2.11
N ASP A 180 -21.57 5.39 2.94
CA ASP A 180 -22.43 4.56 3.80
C ASP A 180 -23.92 4.83 3.53
N LEU A 181 -24.82 4.01 4.09
CA LEU A 181 -26.26 4.08 3.88
C LEU A 181 -26.90 5.37 4.43
N ARG A 182 -26.31 5.96 5.48
CA ARG A 182 -26.86 7.12 6.18
C ARG A 182 -25.90 8.30 6.28
N ASP A 183 -24.59 8.04 6.19
CA ASP A 183 -23.55 9.06 6.34
C ASP A 183 -22.29 8.71 5.51
N VAL A 184 -21.17 9.35 5.82
CA VAL A 184 -19.83 9.04 5.32
C VAL A 184 -19.10 8.20 6.35
N LYS A 185 -18.56 7.05 5.94
CA LYS A 185 -17.72 6.21 6.81
C LYS A 185 -16.23 6.47 6.54
N SER A 186 -15.41 6.29 7.57
CA SER A 186 -13.96 6.55 7.55
C SER A 186 -13.12 5.36 7.06
N VAL A 187 -13.74 4.18 6.90
CA VAL A 187 -13.07 2.93 6.53
C VAL A 187 -13.87 2.13 5.50
N LEU A 188 -13.18 1.34 4.70
CA LEU A 188 -13.76 0.44 3.70
C LEU A 188 -13.63 -1.03 4.14
N GLU A 189 -14.67 -1.82 3.92
CA GLU A 189 -14.65 -3.26 4.12
C GLU A 189 -13.87 -3.93 2.99
N LEU A 190 -12.77 -4.60 3.35
CA LEU A 190 -11.84 -5.22 2.43
C LEU A 190 -11.53 -6.65 2.86
N HIS A 191 -11.06 -7.44 1.89
CA HIS A 191 -10.57 -8.78 2.14
C HIS A 191 -9.07 -8.77 2.47
N PRO A 192 -8.59 -9.67 3.34
CA PRO A 192 -7.16 -9.85 3.53
C PRO A 192 -6.48 -10.30 2.22
N LEU A 193 -5.26 -9.82 2.00
CA LEU A 193 -4.42 -10.26 0.87
C LEU A 193 -3.99 -11.72 1.07
N ARG A 194 -4.07 -12.52 0.01
CA ARG A 194 -3.65 -13.93 0.00
C ARG A 194 -2.24 -14.07 -0.57
N GLU A 195 -1.43 -14.98 -0.04
CA GLU A 195 -0.18 -15.41 -0.68
C GLU A 195 -0.48 -16.35 -1.86
N VAL A 196 0.31 -16.28 -2.92
CA VAL A 196 0.33 -17.30 -3.99
C VAL A 196 1.00 -18.53 -3.42
N VAL A 197 0.23 -19.60 -3.23
CA VAL A 197 0.78 -20.92 -2.99
C VAL A 197 1.18 -21.50 -4.35
N GLU A 198 2.46 -21.43 -4.70
CA GLU A 198 2.99 -22.16 -5.84
C GLU A 198 2.94 -23.67 -5.56
N ASN A 199 1.82 -24.31 -5.92
CA ASN A 199 1.78 -25.76 -6.04
C ASN A 199 2.49 -26.15 -7.35
N LEU A 200 3.81 -26.28 -7.32
CA LEU A 200 4.54 -27.00 -8.37
C LEU A 200 4.17 -28.50 -8.29
N PRO A 201 3.54 -29.09 -9.33
CA PRO A 201 3.46 -30.54 -9.41
C PRO A 201 4.89 -31.08 -9.57
N LYS A 202 5.33 -31.90 -8.60
CA LYS A 202 6.53 -32.73 -8.75
C LYS A 202 6.26 -33.75 -9.86
N SER A 203 6.56 -33.40 -11.11
CA SER A 203 6.70 -34.39 -12.16
C SER A 203 7.98 -35.18 -11.89
N GLU A 204 7.80 -36.45 -11.60
CA GLU A 204 8.83 -37.48 -11.53
C GLU A 204 9.73 -37.40 -12.77
N LEU A 205 11.01 -37.05 -12.57
CA LEU A 205 12.04 -37.32 -13.56
C LEU A 205 12.99 -38.36 -12.97
N GLY A 206 12.96 -39.53 -13.59
CA GLY A 206 13.65 -40.74 -13.17
C GLY A 206 15.16 -40.62 -13.15
N SER A 207 15.72 -41.48 -12.31
CA SER A 207 17.07 -42.05 -12.36
C SER A 207 17.72 -42.08 -13.74
N ASN A 208 18.97 -41.57 -13.84
CA ASN A 208 20.16 -42.34 -14.30
C ASN A 208 21.45 -41.48 -14.37
N GLY A 209 22.55 -42.04 -13.83
CA GLY A 209 23.97 -41.77 -14.19
C GLY A 209 24.66 -40.56 -13.52
N SER A 210 25.39 -40.69 -12.42
CA SER A 210 26.79 -41.15 -12.26
C SER A 210 27.89 -40.15 -12.69
N GLY A 211 28.56 -39.57 -11.68
CA GLY A 211 30.01 -39.30 -11.67
C GLY A 211 30.50 -37.92 -12.11
N ILE A 212 31.04 -37.14 -11.17
CA ILE A 212 32.49 -36.81 -11.05
C ILE A 212 32.73 -36.01 -9.74
N ILE A 213 33.88 -36.28 -9.14
CA ILE A 213 34.36 -35.96 -7.79
C ILE A 213 35.03 -34.57 -7.73
N ASN A 214 34.87 -33.90 -6.57
CA ASN A 214 35.68 -32.86 -5.88
C ASN A 214 36.62 -31.92 -6.67
N CYS A 215 36.64 -30.63 -6.27
CA CYS A 215 37.72 -30.08 -5.42
C CYS A 215 37.53 -28.61 -5.05
N CYS A 216 38.17 -28.26 -3.92
CA CYS A 216 38.50 -26.92 -3.38
C CYS A 216 37.56 -26.30 -2.34
N GLU A 217 37.65 -26.84 -1.11
CA GLU A 217 37.51 -26.06 0.12
C GLU A 217 38.75 -25.18 0.31
N GLN A 218 38.56 -23.86 0.40
CA GLN A 218 39.51 -22.97 1.08
C GLN A 218 38.75 -22.21 2.17
N LYS A 219 39.19 -22.45 3.41
CA LYS A 219 38.72 -21.83 4.65
C LYS A 219 39.16 -20.36 4.71
N SER A 220 38.21 -19.44 4.87
CA SER A 220 38.47 -18.06 5.32
C SER A 220 38.08 -17.92 6.80
N PRO A 221 38.88 -17.23 7.65
CA PRO A 221 38.62 -17.13 9.08
C PRO A 221 37.87 -15.83 9.38
N PHE A 222 36.54 -15.83 9.25
CA PHE A 222 35.69 -14.79 9.82
C PHE A 222 34.42 -15.44 10.42
N PRO A 223 34.04 -15.12 11.66
CA PRO A 223 32.82 -15.64 12.25
C PRO A 223 31.63 -15.05 11.50
N ARG A 224 30.86 -15.92 10.81
CA ARG A 224 29.58 -15.55 10.22
C ARG A 224 28.60 -15.24 11.35
N GLY A 225 28.37 -13.96 11.60
CA GLY A 225 27.16 -13.54 12.29
C GLY A 225 25.96 -13.94 11.44
N ASN A 226 24.96 -14.55 12.08
CA ASN A 226 23.68 -14.85 11.47
C ASN A 226 22.96 -13.52 11.15
N LEU A 227 23.22 -12.93 9.98
CA LEU A 227 22.23 -12.10 9.33
C LEU A 227 21.21 -13.07 8.75
N GLU A 228 20.04 -13.12 9.38
CA GLU A 228 18.85 -13.65 8.74
C GLU A 228 18.62 -12.85 7.45
N THR A 229 19.05 -13.44 6.34
CA THR A 229 18.72 -12.95 5.01
C THR A 229 17.21 -12.95 4.88
N SER A 230 16.66 -11.73 4.83
CA SER A 230 15.30 -11.38 4.45
C SER A 230 14.71 -12.41 3.48
N GLN A 231 13.65 -13.06 3.94
CA GLN A 231 12.91 -14.04 3.15
C GLN A 231 12.38 -13.37 1.88
N ASN A 232 12.68 -14.00 0.74
CA ASN A 232 12.19 -13.65 -0.59
C ASN A 232 10.66 -13.37 -0.52
N PRO A 233 10.15 -12.20 -0.96
CA PRO A 233 8.73 -11.90 -0.83
C PRO A 233 7.93 -12.86 -1.72
N LYS A 234 7.22 -13.79 -1.10
CA LYS A 234 6.28 -14.66 -1.79
C LYS A 234 5.28 -13.79 -2.55
N SER A 235 5.08 -14.09 -3.83
CA SER A 235 4.08 -13.41 -4.68
C SER A 235 2.71 -13.47 -4.00
N LYS A 236 1.98 -12.35 -3.92
CA LYS A 236 0.61 -12.29 -3.40
C LYS A 236 -0.39 -12.45 -4.54
N GLN A 237 -1.53 -13.08 -4.28
CA GLN A 237 -2.62 -13.14 -5.27
C GLN A 237 -3.09 -11.71 -5.57
N PRO A 238 -3.34 -11.37 -6.84
CA PRO A 238 -3.71 -10.00 -7.20
C PRO A 238 -5.07 -9.64 -6.60
N TYR A 239 -5.12 -8.50 -5.93
CA TYR A 239 -6.34 -7.97 -5.32
C TYR A 239 -6.68 -6.65 -6.02
N TYR A 240 -7.85 -6.59 -6.67
CA TYR A 240 -8.25 -5.46 -7.52
C TYR A 240 -9.47 -4.77 -6.92
N LEU A 241 -9.42 -3.45 -6.92
CA LEU A 241 -10.51 -2.57 -6.54
C LEU A 241 -11.00 -1.82 -7.78
N GLY A 242 -12.30 -1.56 -7.81
CA GLY A 242 -12.95 -0.71 -8.81
C GLY A 242 -13.46 0.55 -8.13
N LEU A 243 -13.14 1.70 -8.71
CA LEU A 243 -13.70 2.99 -8.36
C LEU A 243 -14.67 3.41 -9.46
N PHE A 244 -15.91 3.63 -9.07
CA PHE A 244 -17.03 3.91 -9.96
C PHE A 244 -17.38 5.39 -9.94
N LEU A 245 -18.18 5.83 -10.92
CA LEU A 245 -18.64 7.22 -11.06
C LEU A 245 -17.52 8.25 -11.31
N GLY A 246 -16.35 7.79 -11.77
CA GLY A 246 -15.19 8.63 -12.11
C GLY A 246 -15.23 9.25 -13.51
N GLY A 247 -16.28 9.02 -14.31
CA GLY A 247 -16.32 9.41 -15.73
C GLY A 247 -16.55 10.90 -16.03
N ALA A 248 -16.72 11.74 -15.01
CA ALA A 248 -16.90 13.18 -15.17
C ALA A 248 -15.81 13.95 -14.42
N TYR A 249 -15.21 14.94 -15.10
CA TYR A 249 -14.12 15.81 -14.61
C TYR A 249 -12.78 15.15 -14.31
N GLN A 250 -12.75 13.91 -13.82
CA GLN A 250 -11.53 13.32 -13.25
C GLN A 250 -10.38 13.21 -14.25
N GLU A 251 -10.66 12.71 -15.47
CA GLU A 251 -9.63 12.49 -16.49
C GLU A 251 -8.89 13.77 -16.90
N ILE A 252 -9.57 14.92 -16.94
CA ILE A 252 -8.98 16.18 -17.43
C ILE A 252 -8.38 17.05 -16.31
N MET A 253 -8.77 16.80 -15.06
CA MET A 253 -8.32 17.59 -13.91
C MET A 253 -7.11 16.97 -13.18
N GLY A 254 -6.66 15.79 -13.62
CA GLY A 254 -5.48 15.12 -13.08
C GLY A 254 -4.21 15.96 -13.20
N ASN A 255 -3.32 15.82 -12.22
CA ASN A 255 -2.00 16.42 -12.26
C ASN A 255 -0.89 15.35 -12.10
N LEU A 256 0.30 15.72 -12.58
CA LEU A 256 1.50 14.87 -12.60
C LEU A 256 2.25 14.87 -11.25
N HIS A 257 1.54 14.78 -10.12
CA HIS A 257 2.19 14.68 -8.81
C HIS A 257 3.15 13.48 -8.79
N ASN A 258 4.38 13.68 -8.32
CA ASN A 258 5.45 12.69 -8.38
C ASN A 258 5.74 12.12 -9.79
N LEU A 259 5.40 12.85 -10.85
CA LEU A 259 5.56 12.43 -12.25
C LEU A 259 4.79 11.13 -12.58
N PHE A 260 3.71 10.84 -11.86
CA PHE A 260 2.76 9.81 -12.29
C PHE A 260 1.94 10.36 -13.45
N GLY A 261 2.08 9.74 -14.61
CA GLY A 261 1.41 10.18 -15.84
C GLY A 261 0.01 9.62 -16.02
N GLU A 262 -0.53 9.83 -17.22
CA GLU A 262 -1.83 9.31 -17.62
C GLU A 262 -1.90 7.79 -17.48
N ILE A 263 -3.10 7.29 -17.19
CA ILE A 263 -3.34 5.86 -17.02
C ILE A 263 -3.74 5.20 -18.33
N ASN A 264 -3.54 3.88 -18.42
CA ASN A 264 -4.10 3.11 -19.53
C ASN A 264 -5.64 3.20 -19.53
N ALA A 265 -6.22 3.54 -20.68
CA ALA A 265 -7.67 3.59 -20.87
C ALA A 265 -8.12 2.59 -21.95
N VAL A 266 -9.19 1.85 -21.66
CA VAL A 266 -9.72 0.81 -22.56
C VAL A 266 -11.20 1.07 -22.81
N HIS A 267 -11.57 1.21 -24.08
CA HIS A 267 -12.96 1.39 -24.49
C HIS A 267 -13.57 0.01 -24.78
N ILE A 268 -14.59 -0.35 -24.01
CA ILE A 268 -15.25 -1.65 -24.11
C ILE A 268 -16.65 -1.46 -24.68
N ARG A 269 -16.98 -2.19 -25.75
CA ARG A 269 -18.33 -2.24 -26.31
C ARG A 269 -18.98 -3.58 -26.01
N LEU A 270 -20.19 -3.55 -25.47
CA LEU A 270 -20.99 -4.75 -25.27
C LEU A 270 -21.66 -5.17 -26.58
N THR A 271 -21.59 -6.46 -26.88
CA THR A 271 -22.23 -7.08 -28.05
C THR A 271 -23.15 -8.21 -27.60
N PRO A 272 -24.09 -8.68 -28.44
CA PRO A 272 -24.92 -9.84 -28.10
C PRO A 272 -24.14 -11.13 -27.82
N ARG A 273 -22.84 -11.19 -28.16
CA ARG A 273 -21.96 -12.36 -27.95
C ARG A 273 -20.99 -12.18 -26.77
N GLY A 274 -21.03 -11.06 -26.06
CA GLY A 274 -20.10 -10.74 -24.97
C GLY A 274 -19.64 -9.28 -25.04
N TYR A 275 -18.33 -9.06 -25.03
CA TYR A 275 -17.73 -7.73 -25.14
C TYR A 275 -16.61 -7.72 -26.18
N GLU A 276 -16.31 -6.53 -26.71
CA GLU A 276 -15.14 -6.29 -27.56
C GLU A 276 -14.38 -5.07 -27.06
N ILE A 277 -13.05 -5.11 -27.20
CA ILE A 277 -12.18 -3.97 -26.91
C ILE A 277 -12.05 -3.17 -28.20
N GLU A 278 -12.66 -1.99 -28.22
CA GLU A 278 -12.68 -1.12 -29.40
C GLU A 278 -11.39 -0.31 -29.53
N LYS A 279 -10.91 0.21 -28.40
CA LYS A 279 -9.73 1.07 -28.35
C LYS A 279 -8.94 0.82 -27.07
N VAL A 280 -7.62 0.82 -27.20
CA VAL A 280 -6.68 0.85 -26.08
C VAL A 280 -5.84 2.11 -26.24
N VAL A 281 -5.87 2.98 -25.24
CA VAL A 281 -4.99 4.13 -25.09
C VAL A 281 -3.98 3.75 -24.02
N LYS A 282 -2.70 3.77 -24.39
CA LYS A 282 -1.62 3.54 -23.42
C LYS A 282 -1.44 4.79 -22.58
N GLY A 283 -1.24 4.59 -21.29
CA GLY A 283 -0.81 5.68 -20.40
C GLY A 283 0.66 6.01 -20.58
N ASP A 284 1.13 7.02 -19.87
CA ASP A 284 2.45 7.60 -20.10
C ASP A 284 3.58 6.72 -19.57
N THR A 285 4.66 6.73 -20.33
CA THR A 285 5.97 6.22 -19.93
C THR A 285 6.76 7.28 -19.14
N ALA A 286 7.80 6.84 -18.43
CA ALA A 286 8.69 7.76 -17.73
C ALA A 286 9.34 8.78 -18.70
N ALA A 287 9.69 8.36 -19.92
CA ALA A 287 10.21 9.24 -20.96
C ALA A 287 9.21 10.33 -21.36
N GLU A 288 7.93 9.97 -21.57
CA GLU A 288 6.87 10.92 -21.93
C GLU A 288 6.64 11.94 -20.82
N VAL A 289 6.55 11.52 -19.56
CA VAL A 289 6.37 12.45 -18.44
C VAL A 289 7.58 13.38 -18.27
N LEU A 290 8.81 12.86 -18.44
CA LEU A 290 10.02 13.69 -18.41
C LEU A 290 10.04 14.73 -19.53
N SER A 291 9.47 14.44 -20.69
CA SER A 291 9.34 15.41 -21.78
C SER A 291 8.47 16.61 -21.42
N TYR A 292 7.43 16.42 -20.57
CA TYR A 292 6.57 17.51 -20.10
C TYR A 292 7.33 18.52 -19.23
N VAL A 293 8.36 18.07 -18.51
CA VAL A 293 9.26 18.90 -17.72
C VAL A 293 10.54 19.28 -18.49
N GLN A 294 10.50 19.19 -19.82
CA GLN A 294 11.54 19.64 -20.76
C GLN A 294 12.85 18.84 -20.70
N TYR A 295 12.80 17.58 -20.27
CA TYR A 295 13.92 16.65 -20.42
C TYR A 295 13.80 15.86 -21.71
N ASP A 296 14.93 15.66 -22.39
CA ASP A 296 15.03 14.81 -23.57
C ASP A 296 15.61 13.45 -23.18
N ALA A 297 14.92 12.37 -23.57
CA ALA A 297 15.30 11.01 -23.21
C ALA A 297 16.61 10.56 -23.89
N GLU A 298 16.88 10.99 -25.12
CA GLU A 298 18.11 10.65 -25.84
C GLU A 298 19.32 11.32 -25.16
N ASP A 299 19.18 12.59 -24.78
CA ASP A 299 20.20 13.32 -24.02
C ASP A 299 20.47 12.67 -22.66
N LEU A 300 19.43 12.20 -21.97
CA LEU A 300 19.57 11.50 -20.68
C LEU A 300 20.35 10.19 -20.84
N VAL A 301 20.02 9.37 -21.83
CA VAL A 301 20.74 8.12 -22.13
C VAL A 301 22.20 8.39 -22.49
N GLU A 302 22.45 9.39 -23.33
CA GLU A 302 23.81 9.79 -23.74
C GLU A 302 24.65 10.26 -22.54
N ASN A 303 24.05 10.98 -21.59
CA ASN A 303 24.72 11.38 -20.35
C ASN A 303 25.10 10.19 -19.46
N ILE A 304 24.20 9.20 -19.31
CA ILE A 304 24.51 7.97 -18.57
C ILE A 304 25.60 7.16 -19.28
N ARG A 305 25.57 7.07 -20.61
CA ARG A 305 26.60 6.40 -21.43
C ARG A 305 27.98 6.99 -21.17
N ARG A 306 28.12 8.32 -21.23
CA ARG A 306 29.40 9.01 -20.97
C ARG A 306 29.91 8.76 -19.54
N ARG A 307 29.03 8.80 -18.54
CA ARG A 307 29.39 8.51 -17.14
C ARG A 307 29.83 7.06 -16.94
N ALA A 308 29.15 6.12 -17.59
CA ALA A 308 29.49 4.71 -17.54
C ALA A 308 30.86 4.44 -18.20
N GLU A 309 31.17 5.12 -19.31
CA GLU A 309 32.50 5.06 -19.95
C GLU A 309 33.61 5.59 -19.03
N GLN A 310 33.37 6.72 -18.36
CA GLN A 310 34.33 7.26 -17.39
C GLN A 310 34.55 6.29 -16.22
N ALA A 311 33.47 5.75 -15.63
CA ALA A 311 33.56 4.78 -14.54
C ALA A 311 34.28 3.48 -14.95
N LEU A 312 34.17 3.08 -16.22
CA LEU A 312 34.91 1.95 -16.78
C LEU A 312 36.41 2.26 -16.90
N GLN A 313 36.79 3.48 -17.30
CA GLN A 313 38.19 3.92 -17.35
C GLN A 313 38.83 4.03 -15.96
N GLU A 314 38.04 4.42 -14.96
CA GLU A 314 38.45 4.52 -13.54
C GLU A 314 38.38 3.16 -12.80
N GLU A 315 38.12 2.06 -13.51
CA GLU A 315 38.01 0.69 -12.98
C GLU A 315 36.98 0.54 -11.83
N GLN A 316 35.98 1.42 -11.77
CA GLN A 316 34.91 1.37 -10.75
C GLN A 316 33.82 0.35 -11.11
N ILE A 317 33.61 0.11 -12.40
CA ILE A 317 32.65 -0.86 -12.92
C ILE A 317 33.25 -1.71 -14.03
N THR A 318 32.70 -2.90 -14.24
CA THR A 318 33.05 -3.79 -15.36
C THR A 318 32.24 -3.47 -16.61
N LEU A 319 32.69 -3.96 -17.77
CA LEU A 319 31.97 -3.82 -19.04
C LEU A 319 30.54 -4.41 -18.96
N ALA A 320 30.39 -5.58 -18.32
CA ALA A 320 29.09 -6.22 -18.15
C ALA A 320 28.14 -5.38 -17.29
N GLN A 321 28.64 -4.77 -16.21
CA GLN A 321 27.86 -3.87 -15.37
C GLN A 321 27.45 -2.59 -16.11
N SER A 322 28.34 -2.03 -16.95
CA SER A 322 28.03 -0.87 -17.78
C SER A 322 26.91 -1.15 -18.79
N GLN A 323 26.98 -2.30 -19.48
CA GLN A 323 25.92 -2.73 -20.40
C GLN A 323 24.58 -2.94 -19.68
N LEU A 324 24.61 -3.62 -18.53
CA LEU A 324 23.40 -3.84 -17.73
C LEU A 324 22.80 -2.52 -17.23
N LEU A 325 23.63 -1.56 -16.80
CA LEU A 325 23.18 -0.24 -16.38
C LEU A 325 22.45 0.50 -17.50
N LEU A 326 23.03 0.56 -18.70
CA LEU A 326 22.42 1.23 -19.85
C LEU A 326 21.12 0.56 -20.26
N GLN A 327 21.11 -0.77 -20.37
CA GLN A 327 19.91 -1.53 -20.70
C GLN A 327 18.78 -1.30 -19.69
N ASN A 328 19.11 -1.28 -18.39
CA ASN A 328 18.13 -1.02 -17.33
C ASN A 328 17.63 0.42 -17.34
N TYR A 329 18.49 1.39 -17.68
CA TYR A 329 18.14 2.80 -17.77
C TYR A 329 17.17 3.06 -18.93
N GLU A 330 17.50 2.57 -20.13
CA GLU A 330 16.63 2.66 -21.31
C GLU A 330 15.28 1.99 -21.05
N LYS A 331 15.30 0.75 -20.50
CA LYS A 331 14.06 0.04 -20.15
C LYS A 331 13.21 0.79 -19.11
N SER A 332 13.85 1.47 -18.16
CA SER A 332 13.14 2.27 -17.15
C SER A 332 12.48 3.50 -17.78
N LEU A 333 13.13 4.16 -18.76
CA LEU A 333 12.55 5.29 -19.48
C LEU A 333 11.32 4.88 -20.30
N ASP A 334 11.37 3.71 -20.94
CA ASP A 334 10.25 3.14 -21.70
C ASP A 334 9.17 2.50 -20.82
N SER A 335 9.39 2.44 -19.50
CA SER A 335 8.46 1.81 -18.57
C SER A 335 7.30 2.73 -18.22
N TYR A 336 6.14 2.12 -17.97
CA TYR A 336 4.95 2.81 -17.47
C TYR A 336 5.24 3.47 -16.12
N THR A 337 4.67 4.65 -15.85
CA THR A 337 4.99 5.43 -14.65
C THR A 337 4.54 4.77 -13.33
N TYR A 338 3.65 3.78 -13.40
CA TYR A 338 3.12 3.07 -12.23
C TYR A 338 3.86 1.75 -11.99
N LEU A 339 3.79 1.25 -10.76
CA LEU A 339 4.52 0.05 -10.37
C LEU A 339 3.99 -1.20 -11.08
N SER A 340 4.89 -1.98 -11.65
CA SER A 340 4.54 -3.31 -12.16
C SER A 340 4.28 -4.26 -10.99
N GLY A 341 3.14 -4.95 -10.98
CA GLY A 341 2.80 -5.97 -9.98
C GLY A 341 3.72 -7.21 -9.97
N LYS A 342 4.78 -7.20 -10.77
CA LYS A 342 5.92 -8.12 -10.66
C LYS A 342 6.99 -7.45 -9.82
N LEU A 343 7.17 -7.93 -8.59
CA LEU A 343 8.44 -7.81 -7.89
C LEU A 343 9.48 -8.47 -8.82
N ALA A 344 10.45 -7.66 -9.27
CA ALA A 344 11.47 -7.96 -10.27
C ALA A 344 11.78 -9.46 -10.49
N ASP A 345 11.55 -9.95 -11.72
CA ASP A 345 12.11 -11.21 -12.23
C ASP A 345 13.62 -11.08 -12.48
#